data_AF-A0A6I0F364-F1
#
_entry.id   AF-A0A6I0F364-F1
#
_cell.length_a   1.000
_cell.length_b   1.000
_cell.length_c   1.000
_cell.angle_alpha   90.00
_cell.angle_beta   90.00
_cell.angle_gamma   90.00
#
_symmetry.space_group_name_H-M   'P 1'
#
loop_
_entity.id
_entity.type
_entity.pdbx_description
1 polymer ?
#
loop_
_entity_poly.entity_id
_entity_poly.type
_entity_poly.pdbx_seq_one_letter_code
_entity_poly.pdbx_strand_id
1 'polypeptide(L)'
;MAELMEHQDFGRRFSEAEQIVQVLREKGEALHFRDLIAEVLKRKGYENPTDIKAMARLYTQMNLDMRFVYLGDGLWGLRNWAPATAVRKIPTISLLNKSVDYDDSDGGDDDEYGEKDSYYSRNREED
;
A
#
# COMPACT_ATOMS: atom_id res chain seq x y z
N MET A 1 -32.32 10.56 31.36
CA MET A 1 -31.13 11.43 31.32
C MET A 1 -30.01 10.73 32.09
N ALA A 2 -29.39 9.75 31.45
CA ALA A 2 -28.15 9.11 31.92
C ALA A 2 -27.21 9.13 30.72
N GLU A 3 -26.65 10.30 30.47
CA GLU A 3 -25.48 10.47 29.61
C GLU A 3 -24.25 9.86 30.31
N LEU A 4 -23.22 9.61 29.51
CA LEU A 4 -21.86 9.15 29.87
C LEU A 4 -21.64 7.63 29.83
N MET A 5 -21.85 7.06 28.65
CA MET A 5 -20.91 6.07 28.12
C MET A 5 -20.04 6.74 27.04
N GLU A 6 -19.23 7.71 27.46
CA GLU A 6 -17.99 8.02 26.77
C GLU A 6 -17.01 6.87 27.00
N HIS A 7 -17.15 5.79 26.24
CA HIS A 7 -16.02 4.89 26.00
C HIS A 7 -15.12 5.52 24.94
N GLN A 8 -14.55 6.69 25.26
CA GLN A 8 -13.39 7.19 24.56
C GLN A 8 -12.17 6.41 25.05
N ASP A 9 -11.94 5.22 24.48
CA ASP A 9 -10.60 4.63 24.46
C ASP A 9 -9.74 5.48 23.53
N PHE A 10 -9.28 6.63 24.03
CA PHE A 10 -8.30 7.49 23.36
C PHE A 10 -6.87 6.97 23.62
N GLY A 11 -6.71 5.65 23.84
CA GLY A 11 -5.47 5.00 24.29
C GLY A 11 -4.60 4.46 23.16
N ARG A 12 -5.17 4.14 22.00
CA ARG A 12 -4.41 3.84 20.78
C ARG A 12 -5.31 4.05 19.57
N ARG A 13 -5.12 5.14 18.83
CA ARG A 13 -5.65 5.20 17.45
C ARG A 13 -4.92 4.13 16.64
N PHE A 14 -5.52 2.94 16.54
CA PHE A 14 -4.97 1.85 15.73
C PHE A 14 -4.76 2.34 14.29
N SER A 15 -3.58 2.05 13.74
CA SER A 15 -3.31 2.36 12.34
C SER A 15 -4.30 1.63 11.44
N GLU A 16 -4.39 2.07 10.19
CA GLU A 16 -5.26 1.43 9.21
C GLU A 16 -4.96 -0.05 9.03
N ALA A 17 -3.67 -0.40 9.01
CA ALA A 17 -3.23 -1.79 8.99
C ALA A 17 -3.65 -2.55 10.25
N GLU A 18 -3.54 -1.96 11.45
CA GLU A 18 -3.99 -2.61 12.68
C GLU A 18 -5.49 -2.94 12.65
N GLN A 19 -6.32 -2.04 12.12
CA GLN A 19 -7.77 -2.27 12.02
C GLN A 19 -8.09 -3.42 11.04
N ILE A 20 -7.38 -3.51 9.92
CA ILE A 20 -7.50 -4.62 8.97
C ILE A 20 -7.07 -5.94 9.64
N VAL A 21 -5.96 -5.94 10.40
CA VAL A 21 -5.51 -7.11 11.17
C VAL A 21 -6.58 -7.54 12.17
N GLN A 22 -7.22 -6.60 12.86
CA GLN A 22 -8.26 -6.90 13.85
C GLN A 22 -9.45 -7.61 13.19
N VAL A 23 -9.95 -7.07 12.06
CA VAL A 23 -11.03 -7.70 11.28
C VAL A 23 -10.67 -9.12 10.86
N LEU A 24 -9.47 -9.34 10.32
CA LEU A 24 -9.01 -10.66 9.93
C LEU A 24 -8.94 -11.62 11.13
N ARG A 25 -8.44 -11.16 12.28
CA ARG A 25 -8.37 -11.99 13.51
C ARG A 25 -9.74 -12.35 14.06
N GLU A 26 -10.68 -11.42 14.02
CA GLU A 26 -12.06 -11.64 14.50
C GLU A 26 -12.83 -12.60 13.60
N LYS A 27 -12.63 -12.52 12.28
CA LYS A 27 -13.23 -13.47 11.33
C LYS A 27 -12.53 -14.83 11.39
N GLY A 28 -11.22 -14.86 11.65
CA GLY A 28 -10.44 -16.09 11.73
C GLY A 28 -10.19 -16.77 10.38
N GLU A 29 -10.54 -16.11 9.27
CA GLU A 29 -10.44 -16.62 7.91
C GLU A 29 -10.00 -15.53 6.92
N ALA A 30 -9.57 -15.96 5.75
CA ALA A 30 -9.25 -15.06 4.65
C ALA A 30 -10.53 -14.44 4.08
N LEU A 31 -10.49 -13.16 3.75
CA LEU A 31 -11.64 -12.42 3.22
C LEU A 31 -11.31 -11.84 1.86
N HIS A 32 -12.32 -11.65 1.02
CA HIS A 32 -12.15 -10.86 -0.19
C HIS A 32 -11.82 -9.42 0.19
N PHE A 33 -10.93 -8.79 -0.58
CA PHE A 33 -10.51 -7.41 -0.34
C PHE A 33 -11.70 -6.45 -0.16
N ARG A 34 -12.74 -6.56 -0.99
CA ARG A 34 -13.91 -5.68 -0.90
C ARG A 34 -14.62 -5.79 0.45
N ASP A 35 -14.89 -7.00 0.91
CA ASP A 35 -15.60 -7.25 2.17
C ASP A 35 -14.75 -6.85 3.37
N LEU A 36 -13.45 -7.13 3.32
CA LEU A 36 -12.50 -6.75 4.35
C LEU A 36 -12.47 -5.23 4.54
N ILE A 37 -12.37 -4.47 3.45
CA ILE A 37 -12.26 -3.00 3.54
C ILE A 37 -13.62 -2.39 3.90
N ALA A 38 -14.72 -2.93 3.40
CA ALA A 38 -16.07 -2.51 3.78
C ALA A 38 -16.30 -2.66 5.29
N GLU A 39 -15.87 -3.78 5.89
CA GLU A 39 -15.95 -4.02 7.34
C GLU A 39 -15.10 -3.00 8.12
N VAL A 40 -13.89 -2.69 7.66
CA VAL A 40 -13.03 -1.68 8.28
C VAL A 40 -13.65 -0.28 8.18
N LEU A 41 -14.18 0.12 7.03
CA LEU A 41 -14.83 1.42 6.85
C LEU A 41 -16.08 1.56 7.70
N LYS A 42 -16.90 0.51 7.78
CA LYS A 42 -18.09 0.49 8.64
C LYS A 42 -17.73 0.73 10.11
N ARG A 43 -16.66 0.09 10.59
CA ARG A 43 -16.14 0.29 11.97
C ARG A 43 -15.61 1.70 12.21
N LYS A 44 -15.11 2.37 11.18
CA LYS A 44 -14.66 3.76 11.22
C LYS A 44 -15.81 4.78 11.13
N GLY A 45 -17.06 4.33 11.02
CA GLY A 45 -18.23 5.20 10.95
C GLY A 45 -18.51 5.79 9.57
N TYR A 46 -17.98 5.19 8.49
CA TYR A 46 -18.34 5.61 7.13
C TYR A 46 -19.77 5.13 6.82
N GLU A 47 -20.66 6.05 6.46
CA GLU A 47 -22.01 5.73 5.97
C GLU A 47 -21.97 4.92 4.66
N ASN A 48 -21.01 5.26 3.79
CA ASN A 48 -20.81 4.60 2.51
C ASN A 48 -19.51 3.77 2.53
N PRO A 49 -19.59 2.43 2.71
CA PRO A 49 -18.43 1.55 2.71
C PRO A 49 -17.86 1.34 1.29
N THR A 50 -18.15 2.23 0.35
CA THR A 50 -17.67 2.24 -1.04
C THR A 50 -16.95 3.54 -1.40
N ASP A 51 -16.60 4.37 -0.40
CA ASP A 51 -15.80 5.57 -0.63
C ASP A 51 -14.45 5.21 -1.26
N ILE A 52 -14.26 5.64 -2.52
CA ILE A 52 -13.10 5.28 -3.34
C ILE A 52 -11.80 5.81 -2.74
N LYS A 53 -11.82 6.99 -2.12
CA LYS A 53 -10.64 7.60 -1.52
C LYS A 53 -10.20 6.84 -0.27
N ALA A 54 -11.17 6.44 0.56
CA ALA A 54 -10.91 5.63 1.74
C ALA A 54 -10.43 4.21 1.37
N MET A 55 -11.02 3.62 0.33
CA MET A 55 -10.60 2.33 -0.23
C MET A 55 -9.16 2.36 -0.74
N ALA A 56 -8.80 3.37 -1.54
CA ALA A 56 -7.44 3.54 -2.07
C ALA A 56 -6.42 3.71 -0.94
N ARG A 57 -6.77 4.48 0.10
CA ARG A 57 -5.91 4.67 1.28
C ARG A 57 -5.66 3.35 2.01
N LEU A 58 -6.71 2.57 2.27
CA LEU A 58 -6.59 1.28 2.94
C LEU A 58 -5.84 0.25 2.09
N TYR A 59 -6.06 0.25 0.76
CA TYR A 59 -5.30 -0.58 -0.17
C TYR A 59 -3.80 -0.28 -0.08
N THR A 60 -3.40 0.99 -0.14
CA THR A 60 -1.99 1.38 -0.05
C THR A 60 -1.38 0.94 1.28
N GLN A 61 -2.06 1.19 2.39
CA GLN A 61 -1.58 0.79 3.72
C GLN A 61 -1.44 -0.73 3.85
N MET A 62 -2.39 -1.50 3.32
CA MET A 62 -2.34 -2.96 3.31
C MET A 62 -1.17 -3.48 2.47
N ASN A 63 -0.91 -2.90 1.29
CA ASN A 63 0.18 -3.33 0.42
C ASN A 63 1.57 -2.94 0.94
N LEU A 64 1.68 -1.89 1.77
CA LEU A 64 2.93 -1.50 2.42
C LEU A 64 3.25 -2.36 3.66
N ASP A 65 2.30 -3.12 4.18
CA ASP A 65 2.45 -3.90 5.41
C ASP A 65 2.66 -5.39 5.11
N MET A 66 3.83 -5.92 5.49
CA MET A 66 4.23 -7.31 5.21
C MET A 66 3.44 -8.39 5.95
N ARG A 67 2.53 -8.02 6.86
CA ARG A 67 1.72 -8.98 7.61
C ARG A 67 0.57 -9.52 6.80
N PHE A 68 0.15 -8.83 5.74
CA PHE A 68 -0.90 -9.29 4.85
C PHE A 68 -0.32 -10.15 3.72
N VAL A 69 -1.06 -11.16 3.31
CA VAL A 69 -0.70 -12.02 2.20
C VAL A 69 -1.91 -12.23 1.29
N TYR A 70 -1.68 -12.14 -0.01
CA TYR A 70 -2.64 -12.53 -1.03
C TYR A 70 -2.64 -14.05 -1.18
N LEU A 71 -3.80 -14.67 -0.96
CA LEU A 71 -3.95 -16.13 -0.99
C LEU A 71 -4.49 -16.66 -2.32
N GLY A 72 -4.90 -15.77 -3.23
CA GLY A 72 -5.54 -16.12 -4.51
C GLY A 72 -7.00 -15.68 -4.57
N ASP A 73 -7.56 -15.56 -5.77
CA ASP A 73 -8.98 -15.25 -6.01
C ASP A 73 -9.52 -13.98 -5.30
N GLY A 74 -8.68 -12.96 -5.12
CA GLY A 74 -9.08 -11.77 -4.37
C GLY A 74 -9.10 -11.93 -2.84
N LEU A 75 -8.72 -13.10 -2.30
CA LEU A 75 -8.65 -13.38 -0.87
C LEU A 75 -7.36 -12.88 -0.25
N TRP A 76 -7.51 -12.22 0.90
CA TRP A 76 -6.43 -11.68 1.71
C TRP A 76 -6.50 -12.26 3.13
N GLY A 77 -5.33 -12.59 3.67
CA GLY A 77 -5.19 -13.12 5.01
C GLY A 77 -3.92 -12.65 5.69
N LEU A 78 -3.66 -13.17 6.89
CA LEU A 78 -2.43 -12.91 7.61
C LEU A 78 -1.33 -13.87 7.17
N ARG A 79 -0.10 -13.37 7.06
CA ARG A 79 1.10 -14.14 6.65
C ARG A 79 1.35 -15.37 7.55
N ASN A 80 0.97 -15.31 8.82
CA ASN A 80 1.12 -16.42 9.77
C ASN A 80 0.06 -17.54 9.58
N TRP A 81 -0.95 -17.33 8.74
CA TRP A 81 -1.92 -18.38 8.37
C TRP A 81 -1.42 -19.23 7.20
N ALA A 82 -0.49 -18.71 6.38
CA ALA A 82 0.11 -19.48 5.31
C ALA A 82 1.07 -20.54 5.91
N PRO A 83 1.03 -21.79 5.44
CA PRO A 83 2.01 -22.79 5.85
C PRO A 83 3.41 -22.29 5.50
N ALA A 84 4.39 -22.47 6.39
CA ALA A 84 5.74 -21.93 6.28
C ALA A 84 6.46 -22.28 4.95
N THR A 85 5.97 -23.29 4.23
CA THR A 85 6.47 -23.76 2.93
C THR A 85 5.94 -22.96 1.73
N ALA A 86 4.89 -22.15 1.89
CA ALA A 86 4.23 -21.41 0.80
C ALA A 86 4.78 -19.98 0.58
N VAL A 87 5.71 -19.53 1.42
CA VAL A 87 6.42 -18.26 1.17
C VAL A 87 7.35 -18.49 -0.02
N ARG A 88 6.89 -18.07 -1.21
CA ARG A 88 7.73 -18.07 -2.42
C ARG A 88 9.05 -17.41 -2.07
N LYS A 89 10.15 -18.18 -2.19
CA LYS A 89 11.50 -17.66 -2.09
C LYS A 89 11.61 -16.55 -3.12
N ILE A 90 11.80 -15.31 -2.67
CA ILE A 90 12.13 -14.20 -3.55
C ILE A 90 13.41 -14.65 -4.27
N PRO A 91 13.43 -14.78 -5.61
CA PRO A 91 14.66 -15.11 -6.28
C PRO A 91 15.63 -13.98 -5.98
N THR A 92 16.69 -14.28 -5.23
CA THR A 92 17.80 -13.36 -5.04
C THR A 92 18.38 -13.15 -6.43
N ILE A 93 18.13 -11.99 -7.04
CA ILE A 93 18.86 -11.61 -8.26
C ILE A 93 20.30 -11.45 -7.82
N SER A 94 21.13 -12.45 -8.11
CA SER A 94 22.57 -12.36 -7.92
C SER A 94 23.11 -11.39 -8.98
N LEU A 95 23.26 -10.12 -8.61
CA LEU A 95 23.84 -9.07 -9.47
C LEU A 95 25.38 -9.03 -9.40
N LEU A 96 26.05 -10.01 -8.76
CA LEU A 96 27.46 -9.88 -8.39
C LEU A 96 28.49 -10.57 -9.31
N ASN A 97 28.15 -10.98 -10.55
CA ASN A 97 29.15 -11.59 -11.43
C ASN A 97 29.22 -11.02 -12.85
N LYS A 98 29.21 -9.70 -13.00
CA LYS A 98 29.67 -9.07 -14.24
C LYS A 98 30.66 -7.96 -13.92
N SER A 99 31.92 -8.34 -13.73
CA SER A 99 33.04 -7.42 -13.93
C SER A 99 33.02 -7.01 -15.39
N VAL A 100 32.60 -5.77 -15.64
CA VAL A 100 32.64 -5.15 -16.97
C VAL A 100 34.07 -4.69 -17.17
N ASP A 101 34.78 -5.31 -18.11
CA ASP A 101 36.09 -4.86 -18.58
C ASP A 101 35.83 -3.62 -19.45
N TYR A 102 36.24 -2.44 -18.98
CA TYR A 102 36.13 -1.20 -19.75
C TYR A 102 37.28 -1.16 -20.76
N ASP A 103 36.97 -1.41 -22.03
CA ASP A 103 37.85 -1.12 -23.17
C ASP A 103 37.76 0.39 -23.46
N ASP A 104 38.81 1.12 -23.11
CA ASP A 104 38.97 2.56 -23.35
C ASP A 104 39.25 2.81 -24.84
N SER A 105 38.19 2.80 -25.65
CA SER A 105 38.23 3.35 -27.01
C SER A 105 37.26 4.52 -27.11
N ASP A 106 37.86 5.70 -26.99
CA ASP A 106 37.33 7.03 -27.31
C ASP A 106 36.56 7.05 -28.65
N GLY A 107 35.44 7.76 -28.67
CA GLY A 107 34.57 7.86 -29.83
C GLY A 107 33.33 8.69 -29.52
N GLY A 108 33.52 10.01 -29.41
CA GLY A 108 32.47 10.96 -29.11
C GLY A 108 31.36 11.01 -30.15
N ASP A 109 30.19 11.46 -29.71
CA ASP A 109 29.31 12.31 -30.51
C ASP A 109 28.55 13.22 -29.54
N ASP A 110 28.59 14.51 -29.85
CA ASP A 110 27.99 15.64 -29.15
C ASP A 110 26.55 15.77 -29.66
N ASP A 111 25.55 15.35 -28.88
CA ASP A 111 24.15 15.68 -29.13
C ASP A 111 23.62 16.66 -28.08
N GLU A 112 24.01 17.93 -28.28
CA GLU A 112 23.18 19.13 -28.22
C GLU A 112 21.81 18.96 -27.51
N TYR A 113 21.80 19.13 -26.19
CA TYR A 113 20.59 19.22 -25.39
C TYR A 113 19.83 20.50 -25.72
N GLY A 114 18.93 20.40 -26.70
CA GLY A 114 18.03 21.45 -27.12
C GLY A 114 17.20 22.01 -25.95
N GLU A 115 17.45 23.28 -25.64
CA GLU A 115 16.71 24.16 -24.76
C GLU A 115 15.21 24.13 -25.08
N LYS A 116 14.39 23.61 -24.16
CA LYS A 116 12.93 23.77 -24.17
C LYS A 116 12.41 24.09 -22.77
N ASP A 117 12.82 25.25 -22.26
CA ASP A 117 12.16 25.92 -21.15
C ASP A 117 11.12 26.91 -21.68
N SER A 118 9.87 26.48 -21.83
CA SER A 118 8.71 27.40 -21.85
C SER A 118 7.38 26.64 -21.69
N TYR A 119 7.04 26.26 -20.47
CA TYR A 119 5.65 25.85 -20.14
C TYR A 119 5.04 26.53 -18.91
N TYR A 120 5.73 27.50 -18.30
CA TYR A 120 5.22 28.27 -17.15
C TYR A 120 4.90 29.74 -17.47
N SER A 121 4.56 30.07 -18.72
CA SER A 121 3.98 31.38 -19.05
C SER A 121 2.54 31.23 -19.52
N ARG A 122 1.64 30.82 -18.63
CA ARG A 122 0.24 31.27 -18.68
C ARG A 122 -0.44 31.14 -17.32
N ASN A 123 -0.69 32.31 -16.71
CA ASN A 123 -1.66 32.60 -15.65
C ASN A 123 -1.21 32.40 -14.20
N ARG A 124 -0.29 33.27 -13.78
CA ARG A 124 -0.48 34.01 -12.52
C ARG A 124 -0.86 35.44 -12.91
N GLU A 125 -2.15 35.66 -13.14
CA GLU A 125 -2.74 36.98 -12.92
C GLU A 125 -3.54 36.87 -11.63
N GLU A 126 -3.17 37.72 -10.68
CA GLU A 126 -3.79 37.95 -9.38
C GLU A 126 -5.02 38.84 -9.60
N ASP A 127 -6.18 38.48 -9.02
CA ASP A 127 -7.12 39.30 -8.20
C ASP A 127 -8.49 38.57 -8.08
#